data_AF-A0A2A9K2R3-F1
#
_entry.id   AF-A0A2A9K2R3-F1
#
_cell.length_a   1.000
_cell.length_b   1.000
_cell.length_c   1.000
_cell.angle_alpha   90.00
_cell.angle_beta   90.00
_cell.angle_gamma   90.00
#
_symmetry.space_group_name_H-M   'P 1'
#
loop_
_entity.id
_entity.type
_entity.pdbx_description
1 polymer ?
#
loop_
_entity_poly.entity_id
_entity_poly.type
_entity_poly.pdbx_seq_one_letter_code
_entity_poly.pdbx_strand_id
1 'polypeptide(L)'
;MTSPHKNKTLTTFLATVFGSIGLHRFYLKGFSDIWGWLHLSSLPISLLAYWLWGKDQQAAFLFGPLIVSGLIAFLESLLIGLTPDEKWDARYNADSGRQSDSSWFVVLLVVLTLGIGAIGLIGAIARTFDLMYTGGAYG
;
A
#
# COMPACT_ATOMS: atom_id res chain seq x y z
N MET A 1 -13.22 15.52 -25.32
CA MET A 1 -12.95 14.07 -25.15
C MET A 1 -13.14 13.76 -23.68
N THR A 2 -14.05 12.85 -23.32
CA THR A 2 -14.25 12.48 -21.91
C THR A 2 -13.06 11.66 -21.43
N SER A 3 -12.52 12.01 -20.27
CA SER A 3 -11.45 11.22 -19.66
C SER A 3 -12.02 9.92 -19.07
N PRO A 4 -11.27 8.81 -19.08
CA PRO A 4 -11.73 7.56 -18.49
C PRO A 4 -11.97 7.72 -16.98
N HIS A 5 -13.18 7.39 -16.52
CA HIS A 5 -13.59 7.53 -15.12
C HIS A 5 -12.89 6.48 -14.22
N LYS A 6 -12.25 6.94 -13.15
CA LYS A 6 -11.51 6.13 -12.17
C LYS A 6 -12.41 5.80 -10.98
N ASN A 7 -12.44 4.52 -10.63
CA ASN A 7 -13.26 3.98 -9.54
C ASN A 7 -12.50 4.07 -8.20
N LYS A 8 -13.07 4.80 -7.24
CA LYS A 8 -12.49 4.99 -5.91
C LYS A 8 -12.37 3.67 -5.14
N THR A 9 -13.45 2.89 -5.08
CA THR A 9 -13.51 1.59 -4.41
C THR A 9 -12.46 0.61 -4.93
N LEU A 10 -12.32 0.53 -6.25
CA LEU A 10 -11.29 -0.31 -6.86
C LEU A 10 -9.89 0.18 -6.47
N THR A 11 -9.67 1.49 -6.48
CA THR A 11 -8.36 2.06 -6.10
C THR A 11 -8.03 1.76 -4.65
N THR A 12 -8.99 1.94 -3.72
CA THR A 12 -8.83 1.57 -2.30
C THR A 12 -8.52 0.08 -2.17
N PHE A 13 -9.26 -0.79 -2.87
CA PHE A 13 -9.00 -2.23 -2.85
C PHE A 13 -7.58 -2.58 -3.33
N LEU A 14 -7.15 -2.00 -4.46
CA LEU A 14 -5.81 -2.21 -4.99
C LEU A 14 -4.74 -1.75 -4.00
N ALA A 15 -4.96 -0.64 -3.30
CA ALA A 15 -4.03 -0.13 -2.30
C ALA A 15 -3.98 -1.05 -1.07
N THR A 16 -5.14 -1.55 -0.61
CA THR A 16 -5.21 -2.49 0.52
C THR A 16 -4.54 -3.83 0.23
N VAL A 17 -4.78 -4.42 -0.94
CA VAL A 17 -4.36 -5.81 -1.22
C VAL A 17 -3.02 -5.87 -1.95
N PHE A 18 -2.79 -4.96 -2.89
CA PHE A 18 -1.63 -4.98 -3.78
C PHE A 18 -0.80 -3.70 -3.70
N GLY A 19 -1.04 -2.87 -2.68
CA GLY A 19 -0.37 -1.58 -2.61
C GLY A 19 1.11 -1.68 -2.26
N SER A 20 1.57 -2.78 -1.64
CA SER A 20 3.00 -3.03 -1.43
C SER A 20 3.82 -3.10 -2.73
N ILE A 21 3.16 -3.35 -3.87
CA ILE A 21 3.77 -3.30 -5.21
C ILE A 21 3.22 -2.15 -6.07
N GLY A 22 2.39 -1.28 -5.50
CA GLY A 22 1.96 -0.02 -6.12
C GLY A 22 0.87 -0.12 -7.17
N LEU A 23 0.07 -1.20 -7.23
CA LEU A 23 -0.94 -1.35 -8.29
C LEU A 23 -1.98 -0.21 -8.32
N HIS A 24 -2.39 0.32 -7.17
CA HIS A 24 -3.30 1.46 -7.08
C HIS A 24 -2.71 2.73 -7.71
N ARG A 25 -1.40 2.91 -7.61
CA ARG A 25 -0.67 4.04 -8.18
C ARG A 25 -0.62 3.97 -9.71
N PHE A 26 -0.28 2.80 -10.25
CA PHE A 26 -0.35 2.57 -11.69
C PHE A 26 -1.78 2.67 -12.24
N TYR A 27 -2.78 2.22 -11.48
CA TYR A 27 -4.18 2.41 -11.87
C TYR A 27 -4.55 3.90 -12.02
N LEU A 28 -4.08 4.76 -11.11
CA LEU A 28 -4.37 6.18 -11.13
C LEU A 28 -3.56 6.96 -12.16
N LYS A 29 -2.24 6.74 -12.21
CA LYS A 29 -1.29 7.61 -12.92
C LYS A 29 -0.59 6.93 -14.11
N GLY A 30 -0.79 5.62 -14.30
CA GLY A 30 -0.12 4.86 -15.35
C GLY A 30 1.38 4.67 -15.11
N PHE A 31 2.11 4.23 -16.14
CA PHE A 31 3.54 3.89 -16.04
C PHE A 31 4.49 5.09 -15.91
N SER A 32 4.01 6.33 -15.96
CA SER A 32 4.83 7.52 -15.67
C SER A 32 5.01 7.76 -14.17
N ASP A 33 4.40 6.94 -13.33
CA ASP A 33 4.41 7.14 -11.88
C ASP A 33 5.67 6.60 -11.20
N ILE A 34 6.63 7.50 -10.93
CA ILE A 34 7.89 7.19 -10.22
C ILE A 34 7.65 6.51 -8.87
N TRP A 35 6.62 6.92 -8.14
CA TRP A 35 6.32 6.32 -6.83
C TRP A 35 5.71 4.94 -6.97
N GLY A 36 4.91 4.70 -8.02
CA GLY A 36 4.44 3.36 -8.36
C GLY A 36 5.61 2.42 -8.64
N TRP A 37 6.61 2.89 -9.39
CA TRP A 37 7.86 2.15 -9.63
C TRP A 37 8.67 1.90 -8.36
N LEU A 38 8.67 2.84 -7.41
CA LEU A 38 9.32 2.66 -6.12
C LEU A 38 8.64 1.56 -5.28
N HIS A 39 7.31 1.52 -5.24
CA HIS A 39 6.59 0.41 -4.61
C HIS A 39 6.91 -0.90 -5.32
N LEU A 40 6.87 -0.93 -6.65
CA LEU A 40 7.11 -2.13 -7.43
C LEU A 40 8.53 -2.68 -7.22
N SER A 41 9.54 -1.81 -7.12
CA SER A 41 10.93 -2.22 -6.90
C SER A 41 11.19 -2.80 -5.51
N SER A 42 10.34 -2.50 -4.52
CA SER A 42 10.48 -3.04 -3.16
C SER A 42 10.45 -4.58 -3.12
N LEU A 43 9.65 -5.21 -3.99
CA LEU A 43 9.54 -6.66 -4.10
C LEU A 43 10.83 -7.32 -4.61
N PRO A 44 11.36 -7.02 -5.82
CA PRO A 44 12.60 -7.63 -6.30
C PRO A 44 13.80 -7.27 -5.43
N ILE A 45 13.85 -6.08 -4.82
CA ILE A 45 14.92 -5.73 -3.87
C ILE A 45 14.88 -6.66 -2.65
N SER A 46 13.70 -6.86 -2.06
CA SER A 46 13.52 -7.73 -0.90
C SER A 46 13.82 -9.20 -1.23
N LEU A 47 13.38 -9.68 -2.39
CA LEU A 47 13.65 -11.04 -2.86
C LEU A 47 15.15 -11.25 -3.15
N LEU A 48 15.82 -10.27 -3.75
CA LEU A 48 17.26 -10.32 -3.99
C LEU A 48 18.03 -10.33 -2.66
N ALA A 49 17.64 -9.47 -1.71
CA ALA A 49 18.25 -9.45 -0.37
C ALA A 49 18.08 -10.81 0.34
N TYR A 50 16.89 -11.40 0.26
CA TYR A 50 16.64 -12.74 0.81
C TYR A 50 17.47 -13.83 0.12
N TRP A 51 17.59 -13.78 -1.21
CA TRP A 51 18.38 -14.77 -1.95
C TRP A 51 19.88 -14.69 -1.61
N LEU A 52 20.41 -13.48 -1.43
CA LEU A 52 21.82 -13.27 -1.11
C LEU A 52 22.18 -13.55 0.35
N TRP A 53 21.31 -13.17 1.30
CA TRP A 53 21.64 -13.14 2.73
C TRP A 53 20.66 -13.91 3.62
N GLY A 54 19.69 -14.63 3.06
CA GLY A 54 18.61 -15.28 3.82
C GLY A 54 19.04 -16.36 4.80
N LYS A 55 20.28 -16.86 4.73
CA LYS A 55 20.85 -17.81 5.69
C LYS A 55 21.45 -17.14 6.91
N ASP A 56 21.99 -15.93 6.73
CA ASP A 56 22.80 -15.24 7.75
C ASP A 56 22.02 -14.12 8.43
N GLN A 57 20.96 -13.64 7.80
CA GLN A 57 20.19 -12.48 8.23
C GLN A 57 18.73 -12.82 8.45
N GLN A 58 18.12 -12.10 9.38
CA GLN A 58 16.72 -12.28 9.76
C GLN A 58 15.79 -11.84 8.63
N ALA A 59 14.85 -12.71 8.26
CA ALA A 59 13.97 -12.48 7.10
C ALA A 59 13.19 -11.15 7.19
N ALA A 60 12.71 -10.78 8.39
CA ALA A 60 11.99 -9.53 8.60
C ALA A 60 12.81 -8.29 8.18
N PHE A 61 14.12 -8.31 8.41
CA PHE A 61 15.02 -7.23 8.00
C PHE A 61 15.21 -7.21 6.48
N LEU A 62 15.40 -8.38 5.86
CA LEU A 62 15.59 -8.50 4.42
C LEU A 62 14.36 -8.08 3.61
N PHE A 63 13.15 -8.32 4.15
CA PHE A 63 11.89 -7.86 3.58
C PHE A 63 11.48 -6.45 4.02
N GLY A 64 12.35 -5.73 4.74
CA GLY A 64 12.11 -4.36 5.21
C GLY A 64 11.58 -3.41 4.13
N PRO A 65 12.17 -3.35 2.91
CA PRO A 65 11.65 -2.51 1.83
C PRO A 65 10.20 -2.82 1.47
N LEU A 66 9.84 -4.11 1.34
CA LEU A 66 8.46 -4.52 1.01
C LEU A 66 7.49 -4.23 2.16
N ILE A 67 7.92 -4.42 3.41
CA ILE A 67 7.12 -4.11 4.61
C ILE A 67 6.82 -2.60 4.66
N VAL A 68 7.84 -1.75 4.53
CA VAL A 68 7.67 -0.29 4.53
C VAL A 68 6.76 0.15 3.37
N SER A 69 6.96 -0.42 2.19
CA SER A 69 6.11 -0.18 1.02
C SER A 69 4.64 -0.54 1.31
N GLY A 70 4.38 -1.69 1.95
CA GLY A 70 3.04 -2.11 2.37
C GLY A 70 2.41 -1.19 3.41
N LEU A 71 3.18 -0.73 4.41
CA LEU A 71 2.68 0.21 5.43
C LEU A 71 2.30 1.56 4.81
N ILE A 72 3.11 2.08 3.88
CA ILE A 72 2.78 3.29 3.12
C ILE A 72 1.51 3.07 2.30
N ALA A 73 1.37 1.93 1.65
CA ALA A 73 0.18 1.59 0.89
C ALA A 73 -1.09 1.48 1.74
N PHE A 74 -1.01 0.96 2.96
CA PHE A 74 -2.14 0.98 3.89
C PHE A 74 -2.55 2.41 4.24
N LEU A 75 -1.59 3.31 4.50
CA LEU A 75 -1.88 4.73 4.70
C LEU A 75 -2.53 5.34 3.46
N GLU A 76 -2.01 5.09 2.26
CA GLU A 76 -2.59 5.57 1.01
C GLU A 76 -4.00 5.03 0.78
N SER A 77 -4.25 3.74 1.09
CA SER A 77 -5.59 3.15 1.02
C SER A 77 -6.58 3.85 1.94
N LEU A 78 -6.19 4.14 3.19
CA LEU A 78 -7.01 4.91 4.12
C LEU A 78 -7.29 6.32 3.61
N LEU A 79 -6.27 7.03 3.11
CA LEU A 79 -6.42 8.37 2.54
C LEU A 79 -7.39 8.37 1.35
N ILE A 80 -7.28 7.39 0.45
CA ILE A 80 -8.14 7.27 -0.73
C ILE A 80 -9.56 6.89 -0.31
N GLY A 81 -9.72 5.86 0.53
CA GLY A 81 -11.04 5.38 0.97
C GLY A 81 -11.83 6.41 1.76
N LEU A 82 -11.14 7.25 2.55
CA LEU A 82 -11.76 8.34 3.33
C LEU A 82 -11.91 9.65 2.53
N THR A 83 -11.40 9.72 1.30
CA THR A 83 -11.60 10.92 0.46
C THR A 83 -13.07 11.04 0.05
N PRO A 84 -13.74 12.19 0.31
CA PRO A 84 -15.10 12.43 -0.16
C PRO A 84 -15.21 12.34 -1.69
N ASP A 85 -16.34 11.84 -2.20
CA ASP A 85 -16.53 11.59 -3.65
C ASP A 85 -16.35 12.85 -4.51
N GLU A 86 -16.84 13.99 -4.04
CA GLU A 86 -16.66 15.28 -4.71
C GLU A 86 -15.17 15.65 -4.88
N LYS A 87 -14.36 15.42 -3.84
CA LYS A 87 -12.91 15.68 -3.87
C LYS A 87 -12.17 14.66 -4.74
N TRP A 88 -12.62 13.41 -4.72
CA TRP A 88 -12.11 12.36 -5.59
C TRP A 88 -12.36 12.72 -7.06
N ASP A 89 -13.58 13.11 -7.39
CA ASP A 89 -13.97 13.45 -8.74
C ASP A 89 -13.26 14.69 -9.26
N ALA A 90 -13.17 15.75 -8.45
CA ALA A 90 -12.40 16.94 -8.81
C ALA A 90 -10.94 16.62 -9.15
N ARG A 91 -10.36 15.59 -8.52
CA ARG A 91 -8.95 15.22 -8.70
C ARG A 91 -8.70 14.25 -9.87
N TYR A 92 -9.57 13.26 -10.06
CA TYR A 92 -9.32 12.16 -10.99
C TYR A 92 -10.37 12.05 -12.12
N ASN A 93 -11.53 12.67 -11.97
CA ASN A 93 -12.69 12.47 -12.85
C ASN A 93 -13.33 13.77 -13.37
N ALA A 94 -12.65 14.92 -13.26
CA ALA A 94 -13.21 16.24 -13.58
C ALA A 94 -13.88 16.31 -14.96
N ASP A 95 -13.29 15.67 -15.97
CA ASP A 95 -13.80 15.65 -17.35
C ASP A 95 -14.50 14.33 -17.74
N SER A 96 -14.88 13.51 -16.76
CA SER A 96 -15.47 12.18 -17.03
C SER A 96 -16.97 12.22 -17.31
N GLY A 97 -17.65 13.32 -16.96
CA GLY A 97 -19.10 13.48 -17.12
C GLY A 97 -19.95 12.58 -16.21
N ARG A 98 -19.34 11.95 -15.20
CA ARG A 98 -20.00 11.08 -14.21
C ARG A 98 -19.55 11.47 -12.80
N GLN A 99 -20.46 11.38 -11.85
CA GLN A 99 -20.14 11.50 -10.44
C GLN A 99 -19.83 10.11 -9.85
N SER A 100 -18.84 10.05 -8.98
CA SER A 100 -18.53 8.87 -8.19
C SER A 100 -19.61 8.69 -7.12
N ASP A 101 -20.08 7.46 -6.99
CA ASP A 101 -20.91 7.00 -5.89
C ASP A 101 -20.16 5.84 -5.22
N SER A 102 -19.44 6.15 -4.14
CA SER A 102 -18.62 5.15 -3.47
C SER A 102 -19.48 4.16 -2.70
N SER A 103 -19.26 2.88 -2.99
CA SER A 103 -20.03 1.83 -2.36
C SER A 103 -19.66 1.67 -0.87
N TRP A 104 -20.59 1.11 -0.11
CA TRP A 104 -20.35 0.66 1.28
C TRP A 104 -19.09 -0.21 1.42
N PHE A 105 -18.69 -0.91 0.36
CA PHE A 105 -17.48 -1.73 0.34
C PHE A 105 -16.19 -0.94 0.63
N VAL A 106 -16.15 0.35 0.27
CA VAL A 106 -15.02 1.24 0.64
C VAL A 106 -14.85 1.31 2.15
N VAL A 107 -15.95 1.39 2.90
CA VAL A 107 -15.93 1.48 4.36
C VAL A 107 -15.35 0.20 4.96
N LEU A 108 -15.78 -0.96 4.46
CA LEU A 108 -15.22 -2.26 4.87
C LEU A 108 -13.71 -2.32 4.61
N LEU A 109 -13.26 -1.90 3.42
CA LEU A 109 -11.84 -1.86 3.08
C LEU A 109 -11.06 -0.95 4.04
N VAL A 110 -11.58 0.23 4.35
CA VAL A 110 -10.95 1.18 5.29
C VAL A 110 -10.80 0.56 6.68
N VAL A 111 -11.85 -0.05 7.22
CA VAL A 111 -11.81 -0.69 8.56
C VAL A 111 -10.81 -1.84 8.60
N LEU A 112 -10.83 -2.72 7.58
CA LEU A 112 -9.88 -3.83 7.48
C LEU A 112 -8.45 -3.34 7.32
N THR A 113 -8.23 -2.34 6.47
CA THR A 113 -6.92 -1.72 6.24
C THR A 113 -6.37 -1.10 7.52
N LEU A 114 -7.21 -0.41 8.29
CA LEU A 114 -6.82 0.16 9.57
C LEU A 114 -6.37 -0.94 10.55
N GLY A 115 -7.16 -2.00 10.70
CA GLY A 115 -6.84 -3.12 11.60
C GLY A 115 -5.54 -3.83 11.19
N ILE A 116 -5.45 -4.27 9.94
CA ILE A 116 -4.27 -4.98 9.41
C ILE A 116 -3.04 -4.07 9.42
N GLY A 117 -3.20 -2.81 9.01
CA GLY A 117 -2.11 -1.84 8.99
C GLY A 117 -1.58 -1.52 10.38
N ALA A 118 -2.45 -1.37 11.38
CA ALA A 118 -2.05 -1.18 12.77
C ALA A 118 -1.30 -2.41 13.31
N ILE A 119 -1.83 -3.62 13.09
CA ILE A 119 -1.16 -4.87 13.48
C ILE A 119 0.21 -4.98 12.81
N GLY A 120 0.29 -4.72 11.50
CA GLY A 120 1.54 -4.75 10.74
C GLY A 120 2.56 -3.73 11.24
N LEU A 121 2.13 -2.49 11.51
CA LEU A 121 2.99 -1.43 12.01
C LEU A 121 3.54 -1.78 13.41
N ILE A 122 2.67 -2.18 14.33
CA ILE A 122 3.06 -2.56 15.69
C ILE A 122 3.99 -3.78 15.64
N GLY A 123 3.66 -4.78 14.82
CA GLY A 123 4.50 -5.97 14.63
C GLY A 123 5.88 -5.64 14.07
N ALA A 124 5.96 -4.76 13.06
CA ALA A 124 7.23 -4.32 12.49
C ALA A 124 8.11 -3.60 13.51
N ILE A 125 7.52 -2.69 14.30
CA ILE A 125 8.22 -1.99 15.39
C ILE A 125 8.68 -3.00 16.45
N ALA A 126 7.77 -3.82 16.98
CA ALA A 126 8.08 -4.81 18.00
C ALA A 126 9.22 -5.75 17.56
N ARG A 127 9.16 -6.25 16.32
CA ARG A 127 10.21 -7.13 15.77
C ARG A 127 11.54 -6.39 15.59
N THR A 128 11.52 -5.11 15.22
CA THR A 128 12.76 -4.31 15.10
C THR A 128 13.43 -4.14 16.45
N PHE A 129 12.67 -3.81 17.50
CA PHE A 129 13.18 -3.70 18.87
C PHE A 129 13.69 -5.04 19.39
N ASP A 130 12.96 -6.13 19.15
CA ASP A 130 13.40 -7.48 19.50
C ASP A 130 14.76 -7.82 18.88
N LEU A 131 14.93 -7.58 17.58
CA LEU A 131 16.20 -7.80 16.90
C LEU A 131 17.34 -6.93 17.45
N MET A 132 17.08 -5.67 17.76
CA MET A 132 18.09 -4.73 18.25
C MET A 132 18.55 -5.02 19.68
N TYR A 133 17.63 -5.40 20.57
CA TYR A 133 17.91 -5.48 22.01
C TYR A 133 18.08 -6.91 22.53
N THR A 134 17.52 -7.91 21.84
CA THR A 134 17.52 -9.31 22.30
C THR A 134 18.20 -10.25 21.31
N GLY A 135 18.53 -9.76 20.11
CA GLY A 135 19.02 -10.59 19.02
C GLY A 135 17.93 -11.47 18.39
N GLY A 136 16.65 -11.17 18.66
CA GLY A 136 15.51 -11.90 18.11
C GLY A 136 14.98 -13.04 18.99
N ALA A 137 15.21 -12.99 20.31
CA ALA A 137 14.86 -14.05 21.25
C ALA A 137 13.37 -14.37 21.34
N TYR A 138 12.49 -13.44 20.91
CA TYR A 138 11.04 -13.60 20.99
C TYR A 138 10.36 -13.97 19.66
N GLY A 139 11.15 -14.34 18.65
CA GLY A 139 10.67 -14.89 17.38
C GLY A 139 11.14 -14.11 16.18
#